data_AF-A0A6F8U5W5-F1
#
_entry.id   AF-A0A6F8U5W5-F1
#
_cell.length_a   1.000
_cell.length_b   1.000
_cell.length_c   1.000
_cell.angle_alpha   90.00
_cell.angle_beta   90.00
_cell.angle_gamma   90.00
#
_symmetry.space_group_name_H-M   'P 1'
#
loop_
_entity.id
_entity.type
_entity.pdbx_description
1 polymer ?
#
loop_
_entity_poly.entity_id
_entity_poly.type
_entity_poly.pdbx_seq_one_letter_code
_entity_poly.pdbx_strand_id
1 'polypeptide(L)'
;MLLAALSVAVVSGCATYPNSTQQQARYVLNTDSAKLLGDDNLNGFLSQAPAGAVMNLVYSPWGDNVEIIADAPYLAASGRECRRLRVVESGSGAAGTALTCETPNGWVNQRVLSPSTSATSTAAQGRY
;
A
#
# COMPACT_ATOMS: atom_id res chain seq x y z
N MET A 1 -3.84 46.33 -51.57
CA MET A 1 -4.05 46.34 -50.11
C MET A 1 -5.24 45.42 -49.81
N LEU A 2 -4.96 44.20 -49.35
CA LEU A 2 -5.98 43.22 -48.93
C LEU A 2 -5.75 42.97 -47.44
N LEU A 3 -6.68 43.46 -46.62
CA LEU A 3 -6.77 43.19 -45.19
C LEU A 3 -7.25 41.76 -45.00
N ALA A 4 -6.35 40.85 -44.59
CA ALA A 4 -6.72 39.54 -44.08
C ALA A 4 -6.46 39.51 -42.58
N ALA A 5 -7.56 39.50 -41.83
CA ALA A 5 -7.65 39.57 -40.39
C ALA A 5 -6.81 38.49 -39.70
N LEU A 6 -5.89 38.91 -38.82
CA LEU A 6 -5.30 38.05 -37.81
C LEU A 6 -6.39 37.63 -36.81
N SER A 7 -6.87 36.40 -36.93
CA SER A 7 -7.78 35.78 -35.97
C SER A 7 -6.96 35.25 -34.79
N VAL A 8 -6.64 36.12 -33.83
CA VAL A 8 -6.12 35.68 -32.53
C VAL A 8 -7.29 35.16 -31.71
N ALA A 9 -7.61 33.87 -31.85
CA ALA A 9 -8.51 33.19 -30.93
C ALA A 9 -7.80 33.07 -29.58
N VAL A 10 -8.05 34.03 -28.68
CA VAL A 10 -7.65 33.93 -27.28
C VAL A 10 -8.53 32.86 -26.65
N VAL A 11 -8.04 31.62 -26.62
CA VAL A 11 -8.65 30.55 -25.83
C VAL A 11 -8.34 30.87 -24.36
N SER A 12 -9.16 31.74 -23.77
CA SER A 12 -9.20 31.95 -22.32
C SER A 12 -9.94 30.77 -21.71
N GLY A 13 -9.19 29.72 -21.38
CA GLY A 13 -9.69 28.68 -20.50
C GLY A 13 -9.83 29.25 -19.10
N CYS A 14 -11.04 29.60 -18.69
CA CYS A 14 -11.34 29.77 -17.27
C CYS A 14 -11.18 28.39 -16.63
N ALA A 15 -10.02 28.10 -16.05
CA ALA A 15 -9.87 27.06 -15.06
C ALA A 15 -10.62 27.52 -13.80
N THR A 16 -11.96 27.47 -13.85
CA THR A 16 -12.79 27.54 -12.66
C THR A 16 -12.55 26.26 -11.90
N TYR A 17 -11.57 26.30 -11.00
CA TYR A 17 -11.54 25.35 -9.90
C TYR A 17 -12.79 25.60 -9.08
N PRO A 18 -13.67 24.61 -8.89
CA PRO A 18 -14.73 24.75 -7.91
C PRO A 18 -14.05 25.04 -6.58
N ASN A 19 -14.26 26.25 -6.05
CA ASN A 19 -14.00 26.56 -4.66
C ASN A 19 -15.08 25.84 -3.85
N SER A 20 -14.96 24.51 -3.78
CA SER A 20 -15.69 23.75 -2.79
C SER A 20 -15.13 24.20 -1.45
N THR A 21 -15.97 24.91 -0.69
CA THR A 21 -15.91 24.93 0.76
C THR A 21 -15.40 23.58 1.21
N GLN A 22 -14.34 23.55 2.03
CA GLN A 22 -13.60 22.37 2.46
C GLN A 22 -14.51 21.23 2.99
N GLN A 23 -15.20 20.52 2.09
CA GLN A 23 -15.50 19.13 2.26
C GLN A 23 -14.13 18.51 2.16
N GLN A 24 -13.50 18.31 3.33
CA GLN A 24 -12.39 17.38 3.46
C GLN A 24 -12.78 16.19 2.60
N ALA A 25 -12.03 15.94 1.52
CA ALA A 25 -12.21 14.73 0.76
C ALA A 25 -12.07 13.63 1.80
N ARG A 26 -13.19 13.04 2.21
CA ARG A 26 -13.24 11.93 3.15
C ARG A 26 -12.71 10.77 2.34
N TYR A 27 -11.41 10.78 2.10
CA TYR A 27 -10.69 9.64 1.61
C TYR A 27 -11.03 8.54 2.61
N VAL A 28 -11.71 7.51 2.12
CA VAL A 28 -12.16 6.35 2.90
C VAL A 28 -10.94 5.48 3.24
N LEU A 29 -9.91 6.11 3.80
CA LEU A 29 -8.70 5.51 4.36
C LEU A 29 -8.46 5.99 5.80
N ASN A 30 -9.25 6.93 6.32
CA ASN A 30 -8.99 7.49 7.65
C ASN A 30 -9.47 6.58 8.81
N THR A 31 -10.09 5.44 8.49
CA THR A 31 -10.30 4.35 9.44
C THR A 31 -9.36 3.23 9.05
N ASP A 32 -8.13 3.33 9.52
CA ASP A 32 -7.16 2.25 9.41
C ASP A 32 -7.63 1.08 10.29
N SER A 33 -8.38 0.16 9.70
CA SER A 33 -8.85 -1.06 10.37
C SER A 33 -7.72 -2.06 10.66
N ALA A 34 -6.46 -1.65 10.47
CA ALA A 34 -5.30 -2.50 10.70
C ALA A 34 -5.15 -2.84 12.19
N LYS A 35 -4.82 -4.11 12.43
CA LYS A 35 -4.61 -4.63 13.78
C LYS A 35 -3.23 -4.22 14.27
N LEU A 36 -3.17 -3.62 15.45
CA LEU A 36 -1.90 -3.33 16.13
C LEU A 36 -1.15 -4.62 16.45
N LEU A 37 0.16 -4.60 16.22
CA LEU A 37 1.07 -5.65 16.66
C LEU A 37 1.36 -5.44 18.14
N GLY A 38 0.83 -6.30 19.00
CA GLY A 38 0.92 -6.14 20.45
C GLY A 38 2.22 -6.66 21.09
N ASP A 39 3.16 -7.18 20.29
CA ASP A 39 4.43 -7.71 20.79
C ASP A 39 5.53 -6.65 20.68
N ASP A 40 6.07 -6.21 21.81
CA ASP A 40 7.09 -5.16 21.88
C ASP A 40 8.41 -5.55 21.21
N ASN A 41 8.78 -6.84 21.25
CA ASN A 41 10.00 -7.33 20.63
C ASN A 41 9.86 -7.28 19.10
N LEU A 42 8.71 -7.72 18.57
CA LEU A 42 8.38 -7.57 17.17
C LEU A 42 8.37 -6.10 16.75
N ASN A 43 7.79 -5.19 17.54
CA ASN A 43 7.82 -3.75 17.23
C ASN A 43 9.26 -3.21 17.18
N GLY A 44 10.10 -3.55 18.17
CA GLY A 44 11.50 -3.14 18.19
C GLY A 44 12.29 -3.66 17.00
N PHE A 45 12.08 -4.93 16.65
CA PHE A 45 12.65 -5.53 15.44
C PHE A 45 12.19 -4.81 14.18
N LEU A 46 10.89 -4.55 14.04
CA LEU A 46 10.36 -3.80 12.90
C LEU A 46 10.88 -2.35 12.86
N SER A 47 11.30 -1.73 13.95
CA SER A 47 11.90 -0.39 13.89
C SER A 47 13.39 -0.40 13.54
N GLN A 48 14.13 -1.44 13.93
CA GLN A 48 15.61 -1.41 13.92
C GLN A 48 16.24 -2.42 12.95
N ALA A 49 15.48 -3.42 12.50
CA ALA A 49 16.00 -4.49 11.67
C ALA A 49 16.54 -3.96 10.33
N PRO A 50 17.78 -4.33 9.94
CA PRO A 50 18.24 -4.13 8.57
C PRO A 50 17.47 -5.05 7.61
N ALA A 51 17.56 -4.74 6.31
CA ALA A 51 16.96 -5.58 5.28
C ALA A 51 17.55 -7.01 5.31
N GLY A 52 16.67 -8.01 5.24
CA GLY A 52 17.01 -9.42 5.34
C GLY A 52 17.17 -9.96 6.76
N ALA A 53 17.00 -9.12 7.80
CA ALA A 53 17.02 -9.60 9.18
C ALA A 53 15.89 -10.61 9.43
N VAL A 54 16.17 -11.55 10.34
CA VAL A 54 15.29 -12.67 10.65
C VAL A 54 14.88 -12.67 12.11
N MET A 55 13.61 -12.96 12.38
CA MET A 55 13.06 -13.15 13.71
C MET A 55 12.13 -14.37 13.73
N ASN A 56 12.29 -15.23 14.71
CA ASN A 56 11.39 -16.37 14.93
C ASN A 56 10.34 -16.00 15.99
N LEU A 57 9.06 -16.27 15.68
CA LEU A 57 7.93 -16.00 16.56
C LEU A 57 7.15 -17.28 16.83
N VAL A 58 6.98 -17.62 18.11
CA VAL A 58 6.13 -18.75 18.52
C VAL A 58 4.66 -18.43 18.28
N TYR A 59 4.24 -17.19 18.56
CA TYR A 59 2.89 -16.70 18.32
C TYR A 59 2.95 -15.43 17.50
N SER A 60 2.23 -15.38 16.38
CA SER A 60 2.19 -14.19 15.54
C SER A 60 0.80 -13.98 14.92
N PRO A 61 0.49 -12.77 14.43
CA PRO A 61 -0.74 -12.52 13.67
C PRO A 61 -0.82 -13.28 12.35
N TRP A 62 0.28 -13.87 11.88
CA TRP A 62 0.36 -14.61 10.62
C TRP A 62 0.45 -16.12 10.82
N GLY A 63 0.30 -16.61 12.06
CA GLY A 63 0.39 -18.02 12.41
C GLY A 63 1.36 -18.27 13.56
N ASP A 64 1.35 -19.49 14.08
CA ASP A 64 2.25 -19.94 15.12
C ASP A 64 3.55 -20.47 14.50
N ASN A 65 4.66 -20.34 15.23
CA ASN A 65 5.98 -20.84 14.84
C ASN A 65 6.41 -20.37 13.44
N VAL A 66 6.43 -19.05 13.23
CA VAL A 66 6.83 -18.47 11.94
C VAL A 66 8.22 -17.85 12.02
N GLU A 67 8.95 -17.96 10.91
CA GLU A 67 10.14 -17.16 10.63
C GLU A 67 9.72 -15.91 9.85
N ILE A 68 10.04 -14.74 10.40
CA ILE A 68 9.82 -13.44 9.77
C ILE A 68 11.13 -12.96 9.19
N ILE A 69 11.14 -12.67 7.89
CA ILE A 69 12.25 -12.01 7.22
C ILE A 69 11.80 -10.61 6.80
N ALA A 70 12.44 -9.59 7.37
CA ALA A 70 12.10 -8.19 7.11
C ALA A 70 12.78 -7.67 5.86
N ASP A 71 12.01 -7.06 4.95
CA ASP A 71 12.58 -6.26 3.87
C ASP A 71 13.02 -4.88 4.40
N ALA A 72 13.70 -4.10 3.55
CA ALA A 72 14.03 -2.72 3.88
C ALA A 72 12.75 -1.89 4.16
N PRO A 73 12.79 -0.94 5.12
CA PRO A 73 11.72 0.03 5.25
C PRO A 73 11.60 0.91 4.01
N TYR A 74 10.38 1.36 3.73
CA TYR A 74 10.09 2.31 2.68
C TYR A 74 8.97 3.26 3.11
N LEU A 75 9.00 4.49 2.58
CA LEU A 75 7.93 5.45 2.81
C LEU A 75 6.76 5.16 1.86
N ALA A 76 5.60 4.79 2.39
CA ALA A 76 4.40 4.55 1.60
C ALA A 76 3.72 5.85 1.17
N ALA A 77 2.79 5.76 0.21
CA ALA A 77 1.99 6.91 -0.25
C ALA A 77 1.13 7.54 0.85
N SER A 78 0.85 6.79 1.93
CA SER A 78 0.19 7.31 3.14
C SER A 78 1.09 8.22 3.98
N GLY A 79 2.38 8.33 3.65
CA GLY A 79 3.40 9.03 4.45
C GLY A 79 3.90 8.24 5.65
N ARG A 80 3.48 6.97 5.81
CA ARG A 80 3.97 6.08 6.87
C ARG A 80 5.17 5.30 6.41
N GLU A 81 6.10 5.04 7.33
CA GLU A 81 7.10 4.02 7.11
C GLU A 81 6.42 2.65 7.12
N CYS A 82 6.66 1.86 6.08
CA CYS A 82 6.14 0.52 5.94
C CYS A 82 7.28 -0.44 5.59
N ARG A 83 7.08 -1.72 5.91
CA ARG A 83 7.99 -2.79 5.52
C ARG A 83 7.22 -4.06 5.19
N ARG A 84 7.64 -4.68 4.09
CA ARG A 84 7.16 -5.99 3.68
C ARG A 84 7.89 -7.06 4.50
N LEU A 85 7.15 -8.09 4.86
CA LEU A 85 7.67 -9.26 5.53
C LEU A 85 7.45 -10.47 4.64
N ARG A 86 8.45 -11.34 4.58
CA ARG A 86 8.24 -12.74 4.19
C ARG A 86 8.00 -13.52 5.46
N VAL A 87 6.90 -14.27 5.49
CA VAL A 87 6.49 -15.11 6.62
C VAL A 87 6.63 -16.54 6.18
N VAL A 88 7.44 -17.33 6.87
CA VAL A 88 7.64 -18.75 6.55
C VAL A 88 7.16 -19.58 7.75
N GLU A 89 6.18 -20.44 7.54
CA GLU A 89 5.69 -21.36 8.58
C GLU A 89 6.71 -22.47 8.84
N SER A 90 7.04 -22.70 10.11
CA SER A 90 7.89 -23.81 10.50
C SER A 90 7.16 -25.13 10.27
N GLY A 91 7.84 -26.08 9.62
CA GLY A 91 7.34 -27.43 9.36
C GLY A 91 6.65 -27.60 8.02
N SER A 92 5.66 -26.75 7.68
CA SER A 92 5.02 -26.79 6.35
C SER A 92 5.92 -26.18 5.27
N GLY A 93 6.77 -25.21 5.65
CA GLY A 93 7.54 -24.40 4.71
C GLY A 93 6.67 -23.46 3.87
N ALA A 94 5.38 -23.33 4.19
CA ALA A 94 4.47 -22.43 3.50
C ALA A 94 4.97 -20.98 3.69
N ALA A 95 5.06 -20.25 2.58
CA ALA A 95 5.56 -18.89 2.58
C ALA A 95 4.47 -17.90 2.16
N GLY A 96 4.30 -16.85 2.96
CA GLY A 96 3.38 -15.76 2.73
C GLY A 96 4.10 -14.41 2.69
N THR A 97 3.37 -13.39 2.25
CA THR A 97 3.82 -12.00 2.33
C THR A 97 2.88 -11.24 3.25
N ALA A 98 3.46 -10.45 4.15
CA ALA A 98 2.73 -9.50 4.98
C ALA A 98 3.25 -8.08 4.75
N LEU A 99 2.42 -7.10 5.07
CA LEU A 99 2.79 -5.69 5.06
C LEU A 99 2.57 -5.13 6.46
N THR A 100 3.56 -4.44 6.99
CA THR A 100 3.43 -3.72 8.25
C THR A 100 3.75 -2.26 8.05
N CYS A 101 3.06 -1.39 8.77
CA CYS A 101 3.30 0.05 8.71
C CYS A 101 3.34 0.64 10.12
N GLU A 102 4.20 1.63 10.31
CA GLU A 102 4.37 2.33 11.57
C GLU A 102 3.20 3.29 11.82
N THR A 103 2.80 3.39 13.08
CA THR A 103 1.83 4.36 13.58
C THR A 103 2.37 4.97 14.88
N PRO A 104 1.79 6.08 15.38
CA PRO A 104 2.19 6.64 16.67
C PRO A 104 2.06 5.67 17.85
N ASN A 105 1.25 4.62 17.72
CA ASN A 105 1.01 3.62 18.77
C ASN A 105 1.79 2.32 18.55
N GLY A 106 2.68 2.27 17.55
CA GLY A 106 3.43 1.07 17.14
C GLY A 106 3.06 0.59 15.74
N TRP A 107 3.61 -0.55 15.35
CA TRP A 107 3.42 -1.16 14.04
C TRP A 107 2.06 -1.85 13.93
N VAL A 108 1.42 -1.74 12.76
CA VAL A 108 0.15 -2.39 12.45
C VAL A 108 0.30 -3.36 11.28
N ASN A 109 -0.46 -4.46 11.28
CA ASN A 109 -0.54 -5.39 10.17
C ASN A 109 -1.55 -4.90 9.12
N GLN A 110 -1.05 -4.63 7.91
CA GLN A 110 -1.81 -4.12 6.79
C GLN A 110 -2.17 -5.23 5.80
N ARG A 111 -3.35 -5.13 5.20
CA ARG A 111 -3.76 -6.04 4.13
C ARG A 111 -2.92 -5.76 2.88
N VAL A 112 -2.21 -6.78 2.40
CA VAL A 112 -1.59 -6.74 1.07
C VAL A 112 -2.70 -6.83 0.03
N LEU A 113 -2.86 -5.78 -0.77
CA LEU A 113 -3.65 -5.86 -1.99
C LEU A 113 -2.77 -6.50 -3.05
N SER A 114 -2.99 -7.78 -3.35
CA SER A 114 -2.43 -8.35 -4.56
C SER A 114 -3.04 -7.59 -5.75
N PRO A 115 -2.26 -7.17 -6.76
CA PRO A 115 -2.85 -6.75 -8.01
C PRO A 115 -3.74 -7.90 -8.47
N SER A 116 -5.02 -7.62 -8.69
CA SER A 116 -5.91 -8.57 -9.34
C SER A 116 -5.19 -9.01 -10.60
N THR A 117 -4.79 -10.28 -10.67
CA THR A 117 -4.49 -10.91 -11.94
C THR A 117 -5.77 -10.72 -12.74
N SER A 118 -5.80 -9.70 -13.60
CA SER A 118 -6.89 -9.51 -14.55
C SER A 118 -6.98 -10.82 -15.27
N ALA A 119 -8.02 -11.60 -14.97
CA ALA A 119 -8.34 -12.77 -15.74
C ALA A 119 -8.43 -12.26 -17.18
N THR A 120 -7.48 -12.68 -18.01
CA THR A 120 -7.54 -12.48 -19.43
C THR A 120 -8.87 -13.08 -19.87
N SER A 121 -9.88 -12.23 -20.04
CA SER A 121 -11.11 -12.60 -20.73
C SER A 121 -10.68 -12.92 -22.15
N THR A 122 -10.37 -14.19 -22.39
CA THR A 122 -10.19 -14.74 -23.72
C THR A 122 -11.49 -14.51 -24.47
N ALA A 123 -11.56 -13.41 -25.20
CA ALA A 123 -12.54 -13.20 -26.24
C ALA A 123 -12.20 -14.16 -27.39
N ALA A 124 -12.52 -15.43 -27.21
CA ALA A 124 -12.51 -16.42 -28.26
C ALA A 124 -13.95 -16.74 -28.67
N GLN A 125 -14.23 -16.41 -29.93
CA GLN A 125 -15.07 -17.18 -30.85
C GLN A 125 -16.59 -17.00 -30.74
N GLY A 126 -17.07 -15.88 -31.29
CA GLY A 126 -18.31 -15.85 -32.05
C GLY A 126 -17.98 -15.94 -33.54
N ARG A 127 -18.12 -17.12 -34.15
CA ARG A 127 -18.08 -17.33 -35.60
C ARG A 127 -19.35 -16.75 -36.23
N TYR A 128 -19.19 -15.96 -37.28
CA TYR A 128 -20.20 -15.66 -38.30
C TYR A 128 -19.89 -16.48 -39.55
#